data_AF-A0A962F9H8-F1
#
_entry.id   AF-A0A962F9H8-F1
#
_cell.length_a   1.000
_cell.length_b   1.000
_cell.length_c   1.000
_cell.angle_alpha   90.00
_cell.angle_beta   90.00
_cell.angle_gamma   90.00
#
_symmetry.space_group_name_H-M   'P 1'
#
loop_
_entity.id
_entity.type
_entity.pdbx_description
1 polymer ?
#
loop_
_entity_poly.entity_id
_entity_poly.type
_entity_poly.pdbx_seq_one_letter_code
_entity_poly.pdbx_strand_id
1 'polypeptide(L)'
;MRKRRIALGLGAALALAGAGFFASLDKETRGILMYLPTNADVLTWSQPQRDAAFRALDRLPFLAKAREIAPSPSPTPLPAGKPLSIPGLDDYLKSQNASALIILQDGKVRLERYALDFDANGRWTSFSVAKSFTSTLVGAALQDGFIKSLDDKVSQYVTGLKGSAYDDVTV
;
A
#
# COMPACT_ATOMS: atom_id res chain seq x y z
N MET A 1 10.61 -46.74 25.44
CA MET A 1 10.90 -45.46 26.13
C MET A 1 11.81 -44.52 25.32
N ARG A 2 13.06 -44.87 25.01
CA ARG A 2 14.06 -43.98 24.34
C ARG A 2 13.56 -43.28 23.05
N LYS A 3 12.96 -44.03 22.12
CA LYS A 3 12.41 -43.47 20.85
C LYS A 3 11.36 -42.36 21.07
N ARG A 4 10.47 -42.50 22.07
CA ARG A 4 9.44 -41.49 22.40
C ARG A 4 10.06 -40.20 22.95
N ARG A 5 11.12 -40.28 23.76
CA ARG A 5 11.85 -39.09 24.25
C ARG A 5 12.59 -38.37 23.11
N ILE A 6 13.19 -39.10 22.18
CA ILE A 6 13.84 -38.52 20.99
C ILE A 6 12.81 -37.82 20.10
N ALA A 7 11.66 -38.45 19.82
CA ALA A 7 10.59 -37.84 19.03
C ALA A 7 10.03 -36.56 19.69
N LEU A 8 9.82 -36.57 21.01
CA LEU A 8 9.39 -35.37 21.74
C LEU A 8 10.46 -34.26 21.73
N GLY A 9 11.74 -34.61 21.88
CA GLY A 9 12.86 -33.65 21.81
C GLY A 9 13.00 -33.01 20.42
N LEU A 10 12.87 -33.80 19.35
CA LEU A 10 12.84 -33.30 17.97
C LEU A 10 11.62 -32.42 17.71
N GLY A 11 10.43 -32.82 18.20
CA GLY A 11 9.22 -32.01 18.09
C GLY A 11 9.35 -30.65 18.80
N ALA A 12 9.92 -30.63 20.00
CA ALA A 12 10.19 -29.39 20.74
C ALA A 12 11.23 -28.52 20.02
N ALA A 13 12.30 -29.10 19.48
CA ALA A 13 13.30 -28.38 18.71
C ALA A 13 12.72 -27.77 17.42
N LEU A 14 11.87 -28.49 16.70
CA LEU A 14 11.16 -28.00 15.52
C LEU A 14 10.17 -26.88 15.87
N ALA A 15 9.44 -26.99 16.99
CA ALA A 15 8.54 -25.95 17.45
C ALA A 15 9.28 -24.66 17.83
N LEU A 16 10.42 -24.79 18.54
CA LEU A 16 11.28 -23.66 18.89
C LEU A 16 11.91 -23.02 17.64
N ALA A 17 12.38 -23.82 16.68
CA ALA A 17 12.92 -23.32 15.41
C ALA A 17 11.84 -22.60 14.58
N GLY A 18 10.61 -23.15 14.52
CA GLY A 18 9.48 -22.51 13.84
C GLY A 18 9.03 -21.21 14.50
N ALA A 19 8.98 -21.15 15.83
CA ALA A 19 8.69 -19.93 16.57
C ALA A 19 9.78 -18.88 16.40
N GLY A 20 11.06 -19.27 16.45
CA GLY A 20 12.20 -18.39 16.20
C GLY A 20 12.21 -17.83 14.77
N PHE A 21 11.94 -18.68 13.78
CA PHE A 21 11.78 -18.26 12.38
C PHE A 21 10.61 -17.28 12.22
N PHE A 22 9.43 -17.60 12.76
CA PHE A 22 8.28 -16.69 12.67
C PHE A 22 8.59 -15.33 13.34
N ALA A 23 9.24 -15.34 14.51
CA ALA A 23 9.64 -14.12 15.22
C ALA A 23 10.69 -13.28 14.48
N SER A 24 11.52 -13.88 13.60
CA SER A 24 12.49 -13.15 12.78
C SER A 24 11.91 -12.52 11.52
N LEU A 25 10.65 -12.82 11.18
CA LEU A 25 9.95 -12.20 10.04
C LEU A 25 9.49 -10.78 10.37
N ASP A 26 9.51 -9.92 9.35
CA ASP A 26 8.97 -8.57 9.43
C ASP A 26 7.46 -8.57 9.76
N LYS A 27 6.98 -7.43 10.26
CA LYS A 27 5.60 -7.28 10.76
C LYS A 27 4.56 -7.60 9.68
N GLU A 28 4.78 -7.13 8.46
CA GLU A 28 3.87 -7.32 7.33
C GLU A 28 3.82 -8.79 6.91
N THR A 29 4.99 -9.45 6.81
CA THR A 29 5.04 -10.89 6.52
C THR A 29 4.39 -11.74 7.61
N ARG A 30 4.62 -11.43 8.90
CA ARG A 30 3.89 -12.09 10.01
C ARG A 30 2.38 -11.86 9.93
N GLY A 31 1.95 -10.64 9.63
CA GLY A 31 0.55 -10.28 9.46
C GLY A 31 -0.12 -11.09 8.35
N ILE A 32 0.51 -11.15 7.16
CA ILE A 32 0.03 -11.94 6.03
C ILE A 32 -0.05 -13.44 6.37
N LEU A 33 0.93 -13.99 7.10
CA LEU A 33 0.90 -15.40 7.49
C LEU A 33 -0.22 -15.73 8.50
N MET A 34 -0.56 -14.79 9.40
CA MET A 34 -1.67 -14.97 10.36
C MET A 34 -3.05 -14.72 9.73
N TYR A 35 -3.14 -13.80 8.78
CA TYR A 35 -4.41 -13.33 8.20
C TYR A 35 -4.36 -13.35 6.67
N LEU A 36 -3.98 -14.50 6.11
CA LEU A 36 -3.84 -14.67 4.66
C LEU A 36 -5.20 -14.44 3.96
N PRO A 37 -5.26 -13.61 2.90
CA PRO A 37 -6.46 -13.47 2.09
C PRO A 37 -6.85 -14.79 1.40
N THR A 38 -8.14 -15.12 1.45
CA THR A 38 -8.70 -16.38 0.92
C THR A 38 -9.22 -16.28 -0.51
N ASN A 39 -9.28 -15.07 -1.07
CA ASN A 39 -9.75 -14.80 -2.44
C ASN A 39 -9.12 -13.49 -2.96
N ALA A 40 -9.39 -13.13 -4.22
CA ALA A 40 -8.94 -11.87 -4.83
C ALA A 40 -9.92 -10.69 -4.63
N ASP A 41 -11.09 -10.91 -4.04
CA ASP A 41 -12.08 -9.87 -3.78
C ASP A 41 -11.80 -9.16 -2.45
N VAL A 42 -10.95 -8.13 -2.54
CA VAL A 42 -10.51 -7.28 -1.42
C VAL A 42 -11.65 -6.67 -0.60
N LEU A 43 -12.86 -6.55 -1.17
CA LEU A 43 -14.02 -5.99 -0.49
C LEU A 43 -14.69 -7.02 0.43
N THR A 44 -14.52 -8.32 0.17
CA THR A 44 -15.07 -9.40 1.01
C THR A 44 -14.19 -9.77 2.20
N TRP A 45 -12.94 -9.30 2.24
CA TRP A 45 -11.99 -9.63 3.29
C TRP A 45 -12.42 -9.09 4.66
N SER A 46 -12.17 -9.88 5.71
CA SER A 46 -12.31 -9.46 7.10
C SER A 46 -11.35 -8.34 7.46
N GLN A 47 -11.65 -7.57 8.51
CA GLN A 47 -10.80 -6.45 8.92
C GLN A 47 -9.34 -6.87 9.22
N PRO A 48 -9.04 -7.98 9.93
CA PRO A 48 -7.66 -8.43 10.13
C PRO A 48 -6.93 -8.79 8.83
N GLN A 49 -7.62 -9.39 7.85
CA GLN A 49 -7.04 -9.66 6.52
C GLN A 49 -6.72 -8.35 5.79
N ARG A 50 -7.59 -7.34 5.86
CA ARG A 50 -7.33 -6.00 5.30
C ARG A 50 -6.14 -5.33 5.98
N ASP A 51 -6.11 -5.29 7.31
CA ASP A 51 -5.06 -4.64 8.11
C ASP A 51 -3.68 -5.28 7.89
N ALA A 52 -3.64 -6.60 7.61
CA ALA A 52 -2.43 -7.30 7.23
C ALA A 52 -2.04 -7.05 5.75
N ALA A 53 -2.95 -7.33 4.82
CA ALA A 53 -2.65 -7.38 3.39
C ALA A 53 -2.50 -5.99 2.76
N PHE A 54 -3.23 -4.97 3.21
CA PHE A 54 -3.18 -3.62 2.61
C PHE A 54 -1.84 -2.91 2.80
N ARG A 55 -0.99 -3.41 3.71
CA ARG A 55 0.40 -2.95 3.92
C ARG A 55 1.39 -3.47 2.88
N ALA A 56 1.04 -4.57 2.21
CA ALA A 56 1.97 -5.39 1.44
C ALA A 56 1.26 -6.12 0.28
N LEU A 57 0.27 -5.49 -0.37
CA LEU A 57 -0.41 -6.04 -1.56
C LEU A 57 0.58 -6.35 -2.70
N ASP A 58 1.69 -5.62 -2.77
CA ASP A 58 2.78 -5.85 -3.72
C ASP A 58 3.50 -7.20 -3.50
N ARG A 59 3.38 -7.79 -2.31
CA ARG A 59 3.92 -9.12 -1.96
C ARG A 59 2.93 -10.26 -2.21
N LEU A 60 1.74 -9.99 -2.75
CA LEU A 60 0.69 -10.98 -3.00
C LEU A 60 0.52 -11.23 -4.51
N PRO A 61 1.40 -12.02 -5.16
CA PRO A 61 1.45 -12.16 -6.62
C PRO A 61 0.21 -12.83 -7.24
N PHE A 62 -0.65 -13.46 -6.43
CA PHE A 62 -1.93 -14.00 -6.87
C PHE A 62 -3.03 -12.94 -7.06
N LEU A 63 -2.81 -11.71 -6.60
CA LEU A 63 -3.74 -10.59 -6.79
C LEU A 63 -3.37 -9.76 -8.02
N ALA A 64 -2.10 -9.35 -8.12
CA ALA A 64 -1.60 -8.54 -9.21
C ALA A 64 -0.08 -8.69 -9.37
N LYS A 65 0.43 -8.38 -10.57
CA LYS A 65 1.86 -8.16 -10.78
C LYS A 65 2.23 -6.76 -10.28
N ALA A 66 3.05 -6.69 -9.24
CA ALA A 66 3.63 -5.44 -8.78
C ALA A 66 4.79 -4.98 -9.70
N ARG A 67 5.04 -3.67 -9.73
CA ARG A 67 6.26 -3.05 -10.27
C ARG A 67 6.66 -1.93 -9.32
N GLU A 68 7.96 -1.81 -9.05
CA GLU A 68 8.49 -0.74 -8.21
C GLU A 68 8.70 0.53 -9.04
N ILE A 69 8.36 1.67 -8.45
CA ILE A 69 8.80 3.00 -8.91
C ILE A 69 9.80 3.46 -7.85
N ALA A 70 11.08 3.40 -8.19
CA ALA A 70 12.14 3.76 -7.24
C ALA A 70 12.03 5.24 -6.84
N PRO A 71 12.27 5.59 -5.55
CA PRO A 71 12.33 6.98 -5.13
C PRO A 71 13.53 7.70 -5.75
N SER A 72 13.46 9.04 -5.81
CA SER A 72 14.63 9.86 -6.20
C SER A 72 15.82 9.56 -5.28
N PRO A 73 17.05 9.44 -5.80
CA PRO A 73 18.26 9.35 -4.98
C PRO A 73 18.56 10.65 -4.20
N SER A 74 17.90 11.75 -4.58
CA SER A 74 17.97 13.05 -3.92
C SER A 74 16.55 13.58 -3.69
N PRO A 75 15.82 13.07 -2.68
CA PRO A 75 14.48 13.57 -2.35
C PRO A 75 14.58 14.98 -1.78
N THR A 76 13.64 15.86 -2.13
CA THR A 76 13.55 17.19 -1.50
C THR A 76 12.95 17.03 -0.10
N PRO A 77 13.67 17.38 0.99
CA PRO A 77 13.15 17.25 2.35
C PRO A 77 12.02 18.25 2.59
N LEU A 78 10.93 17.80 3.21
CA LEU A 78 9.85 18.68 3.65
C LEU A 78 10.28 19.41 4.94
N PRO A 79 10.36 20.76 4.96
CA PRO A 79 10.76 21.50 6.15
C PRO A 79 9.74 21.36 7.29
N ALA A 80 10.21 21.33 8.54
CA ALA A 80 9.34 21.38 9.70
C ALA A 80 8.66 22.75 9.85
N GLY A 81 7.38 22.74 10.20
CA GLY A 81 6.60 23.93 10.57
C GLY A 81 6.40 24.04 12.07
N LYS A 82 5.73 25.11 12.53
CA LYS A 82 5.29 25.23 13.93
C LYS A 82 4.37 24.05 14.26
N PRO A 83 4.65 23.19 15.27
CA PRO A 83 3.80 22.04 15.54
C PRO A 83 2.33 22.42 15.70
N LEU A 84 1.44 21.64 15.08
CA LEU A 84 -0.01 21.70 15.27
C LEU A 84 -0.40 20.63 16.30
N SER A 85 -1.20 21.02 17.29
CA SER A 85 -1.77 20.10 18.27
C SER A 85 -3.27 19.99 18.04
N ILE A 86 -3.78 18.76 17.99
CA ILE A 86 -5.20 18.44 17.77
C ILE A 86 -5.63 17.53 18.91
N PRO A 87 -6.39 18.03 19.90
CA PRO A 87 -6.91 17.22 21.00
C PRO A 87 -7.77 16.05 20.48
N GLY A 88 -7.61 14.87 21.07
CA GLY A 88 -8.39 13.67 20.71
C GLY A 88 -8.01 13.01 19.37
N LEU A 89 -6.90 13.42 18.74
CA LEU A 89 -6.50 12.88 17.43
C LEU A 89 -6.24 11.37 17.45
N ASP A 90 -5.58 10.83 18.49
CA ASP A 90 -5.24 9.41 18.53
C ASP A 90 -6.50 8.53 18.67
N ASP A 91 -7.49 8.98 19.45
CA ASP A 91 -8.82 8.35 19.53
C ASP A 91 -9.57 8.45 18.19
N TYR A 92 -9.47 9.58 17.49
CA TYR A 92 -10.04 9.73 16.15
C TYR A 92 -9.42 8.75 15.15
N LEU A 93 -8.08 8.69 15.05
CA LEU A 93 -7.38 7.77 14.15
C LEU A 93 -7.77 6.32 14.43
N LYS A 94 -7.85 5.95 15.72
CA LYS A 94 -8.31 4.63 16.16
C LYS A 94 -9.77 4.36 15.75
N SER A 95 -10.67 5.33 15.92
CA SER A 95 -12.10 5.19 15.54
C SER A 95 -12.30 4.99 14.03
N GLN A 96 -11.43 5.58 13.20
CA GLN A 96 -11.49 5.50 11.75
C GLN A 96 -10.67 4.33 11.17
N ASN A 97 -9.98 3.54 12.01
CA ASN A 97 -8.95 2.59 11.58
C ASN A 97 -7.93 3.20 10.59
N ALA A 98 -7.51 4.44 10.87
CA ALA A 98 -6.57 5.18 10.04
C ALA A 98 -5.12 4.79 10.38
N SER A 99 -4.30 4.57 9.36
CA SER A 99 -2.87 4.23 9.51
C SER A 99 -1.99 5.43 9.83
N ALA A 100 -2.30 6.61 9.28
CA ALA A 100 -1.53 7.83 9.47
C ALA A 100 -2.37 9.10 9.20
N LEU A 101 -1.90 10.22 9.73
CA LEU A 101 -2.31 11.57 9.31
C LEU A 101 -1.07 12.47 9.21
N ILE A 102 -0.92 13.14 8.07
CA ILE A 102 0.12 14.14 7.83
C ILE A 102 -0.58 15.43 7.38
N ILE A 103 -0.23 16.55 8.00
CA ILE A 103 -0.75 17.88 7.66
C ILE A 103 0.42 18.74 7.20
N LEU A 104 0.37 19.13 5.93
CA LEU A 104 1.26 20.13 5.35
C LEU A 104 0.54 21.50 5.32
N GLN A 105 1.26 22.56 5.63
CA GLN A 105 0.80 23.94 5.42
C GLN A 105 1.99 24.79 5.00
N ASP A 106 1.83 25.62 3.96
CA ASP A 106 2.88 26.51 3.44
C ASP A 106 4.19 25.76 3.11
N GLY A 107 4.05 24.56 2.54
CA GLY A 107 5.15 23.65 2.21
C GLY A 107 5.82 22.96 3.42
N LYS A 108 5.30 23.16 4.64
CA LYS A 108 5.92 22.68 5.89
C LYS A 108 5.08 21.62 6.60
N VAL A 109 5.74 20.61 7.19
CA VAL A 109 5.09 19.60 8.03
C VAL A 109 4.63 20.26 9.33
N ARG A 110 3.31 20.37 9.52
CA ARG A 110 2.68 20.91 10.74
C ARG A 110 2.39 19.82 11.77
N LEU A 111 1.98 18.65 11.29
CA LEU A 111 1.66 17.47 12.08
C LEU A 111 1.94 16.22 11.26
N GLU A 112 2.42 15.18 11.95
CA GLU A 112 2.73 13.87 11.41
C GLU A 112 2.45 12.86 12.51
N ARG A 113 1.53 11.93 12.30
CA ARG A 113 1.08 10.94 13.29
C ARG A 113 0.80 9.62 12.61
N TYR A 114 1.18 8.53 13.27
CA TYR A 114 1.01 7.16 12.81
C TYR A 114 0.23 6.36 13.86
N ALA A 115 -0.59 5.43 13.39
CA ALA A 115 -1.38 4.51 14.21
C ALA A 115 -1.38 3.12 13.56
N LEU A 116 -2.03 2.12 14.16
CA LEU A 116 -1.96 0.71 13.73
C LEU A 116 -0.50 0.21 13.61
N ASP A 117 0.35 0.65 14.54
CA ASP A 117 1.80 0.44 14.60
C ASP A 117 2.54 0.76 13.26
N PHE A 118 2.11 1.80 12.55
CA PHE A 118 2.86 2.37 11.42
C PHE A 118 4.04 3.24 11.88
N ASP A 119 5.00 3.41 10.97
CA ASP A 119 6.01 4.46 11.00
C ASP A 119 6.08 5.16 9.62
N ALA A 120 7.04 6.07 9.44
CA ALA A 120 7.26 6.79 8.18
C ALA A 120 7.71 5.92 6.98
N ASN A 121 8.16 4.68 7.22
CA ASN A 121 8.62 3.75 6.19
C ASN A 121 7.51 2.79 5.74
N GLY A 122 6.46 2.64 6.55
CA GLY A 122 5.33 1.77 6.25
C GLY A 122 4.56 2.19 5.00
N ARG A 123 4.19 1.21 4.18
CA ARG A 123 3.37 1.42 2.97
C ARG A 123 1.92 1.01 3.23
N TRP A 124 0.98 1.64 2.52
CA TRP A 124 -0.43 1.26 2.52
C TRP A 124 -0.99 1.45 1.11
N THR A 125 -1.87 0.55 0.67
CA THR A 125 -2.50 0.67 -0.65
C THR A 125 -3.36 1.93 -0.73
N SER A 126 -3.11 2.74 -1.77
CA SER A 126 -3.74 4.05 -1.95
C SER A 126 -5.11 3.99 -2.63
N PHE A 127 -5.50 2.80 -3.13
CA PHE A 127 -6.71 2.57 -3.94
C PHE A 127 -6.88 3.65 -5.03
N SER A 128 -7.99 4.38 -5.05
CA SER A 128 -8.29 5.36 -6.09
C SER A 128 -7.42 6.63 -6.04
N VAL A 129 -6.65 6.89 -4.98
CA VAL A 129 -5.66 7.99 -4.96
C VAL A 129 -4.60 7.79 -6.05
N ALA A 130 -4.32 6.53 -6.45
CA ALA A 130 -3.45 6.24 -7.60
C ALA A 130 -3.92 6.90 -8.92
N LYS A 131 -5.23 7.15 -9.09
CA LYS A 131 -5.78 7.77 -10.31
C LYS A 131 -5.31 9.23 -10.48
N SER A 132 -5.03 9.93 -9.37
CA SER A 132 -4.49 11.29 -9.42
C SER A 132 -3.10 11.33 -10.07
N PHE A 133 -2.28 10.30 -9.88
CA PHE A 133 -0.98 10.17 -10.57
C PHE A 133 -1.19 9.96 -12.07
N THR A 134 -2.09 9.07 -12.48
CA THR A 134 -2.43 8.86 -13.90
C THR A 134 -2.93 10.14 -14.56
N SER A 135 -3.87 10.86 -13.92
CA SER A 135 -4.39 12.13 -14.42
C SER A 135 -3.30 13.22 -14.51
N THR A 136 -2.39 13.28 -13.55
CA THR A 136 -1.23 14.20 -13.59
C THR A 136 -0.32 13.89 -14.78
N LEU A 137 -0.06 12.61 -15.06
CA LEU A 137 0.75 12.18 -16.20
C LEU A 137 0.06 12.43 -17.55
N VAL A 138 -1.27 12.33 -17.62
CA VAL A 138 -2.05 12.74 -18.80
C VAL A 138 -1.92 14.26 -19.03
N GLY A 139 -1.99 15.07 -17.96
CA GLY A 139 -1.76 16.51 -18.05
C GLY A 139 -0.36 16.88 -18.54
N ALA A 140 0.68 16.18 -18.05
CA ALA A 140 2.05 16.33 -18.55
C ALA A 140 2.18 15.92 -20.02
N ALA A 141 1.61 14.78 -20.42
CA ALA A 141 1.63 14.30 -21.80
C ALA A 141 0.88 15.24 -22.78
N LEU A 142 -0.16 15.93 -22.32
CA LEU A 142 -0.84 17.00 -23.06
C LEU A 142 0.06 18.24 -23.20
N GLN A 143 0.70 18.67 -22.11
CA GLN A 143 1.63 19.81 -22.13
C GLN A 143 2.85 19.58 -23.05
N ASP A 144 3.38 18.35 -23.05
CA ASP A 144 4.51 17.93 -23.89
C ASP A 144 4.10 17.62 -25.35
N GLY A 145 2.79 17.67 -25.68
CA GLY A 145 2.26 17.44 -27.03
C GLY A 145 2.19 15.97 -27.47
N PHE A 146 2.40 15.01 -26.57
CA PHE A 146 2.16 13.59 -26.83
C PHE A 146 0.65 13.27 -26.94
N ILE A 147 -0.18 14.03 -26.22
CA ILE A 147 -1.62 14.15 -26.42
C ILE A 147 -1.86 15.56 -27.00
N LYS A 148 -2.70 15.69 -28.03
CA LYS A 148 -2.91 16.96 -28.74
C LYS A 148 -4.09 17.76 -28.20
N SER A 149 -5.19 17.08 -27.90
CA SER A 149 -6.36 17.63 -27.22
C SER A 149 -6.95 16.60 -26.25
N LEU A 150 -7.71 17.08 -25.25
CA LEU A 150 -8.59 16.22 -24.47
C LEU A 150 -9.81 15.76 -25.29
N ASP A 151 -10.25 16.56 -26.27
CA ASP A 151 -11.33 16.20 -27.20
C ASP A 151 -10.94 15.10 -28.21
N ASP A 152 -9.68 14.68 -28.24
CA ASP A 152 -9.24 13.56 -29.07
C ASP A 152 -9.84 12.25 -28.56
N LYS A 153 -10.28 11.39 -29.47
CA LYS A 153 -10.73 10.03 -29.13
C LYS A 153 -9.55 9.21 -28.57
N VAL A 154 -9.75 8.55 -27.44
CA VAL A 154 -8.71 7.70 -26.80
C VAL A 154 -8.19 6.61 -27.73
N SER A 155 -9.00 6.14 -28.69
CA SER A 155 -8.61 5.14 -29.71
C SER A 155 -7.62 5.65 -30.77
N GLN A 156 -7.37 6.97 -30.84
CA GLN A 156 -6.25 7.54 -31.61
C GLN A 156 -4.90 7.16 -31.00
N TYR A 157 -4.82 7.15 -29.66
CA TYR A 157 -3.61 6.84 -28.89
C TYR A 157 -3.50 5.36 -28.55
N VAL A 158 -4.61 4.73 -28.17
CA VAL A 158 -4.69 3.31 -27.81
C VAL A 158 -5.46 2.57 -28.91
N THR A 159 -4.76 2.26 -30.00
CA THR A 159 -5.36 1.70 -31.23
C THR A 159 -6.14 0.39 -31.02
N GLY A 160 -5.83 -0.36 -29.97
CA GLY A 160 -6.56 -1.58 -29.56
C GLY A 160 -7.97 -1.33 -28.98
N LEU A 161 -8.38 -0.08 -28.75
CA LEU A 161 -9.74 0.27 -28.30
C LEU A 161 -10.73 0.52 -29.45
N LYS A 162 -10.29 0.46 -30.71
CA LYS A 162 -11.17 0.63 -31.87
C LYS A 162 -12.23 -0.46 -31.95
N GLY A 163 -13.48 -0.08 -32.20
CA GLY A 163 -14.65 -0.96 -32.15
C GLY A 163 -15.10 -1.38 -30.74
N SER A 164 -14.46 -0.87 -29.68
CA SER A 164 -14.91 -1.08 -28.29
C SER A 164 -15.86 0.01 -27.81
N ALA A 165 -16.48 -0.18 -26.64
CA ALA A 165 -17.28 0.87 -25.98
C ALA A 165 -16.49 2.15 -25.65
N TYR A 166 -15.16 2.14 -25.75
CA TYR A 166 -14.28 3.30 -25.55
C TYR A 166 -13.82 3.96 -26.86
N ASP A 167 -14.21 3.47 -28.05
CA ASP A 167 -13.66 3.97 -29.32
C ASP A 167 -13.89 5.48 -29.52
N ASP A 168 -15.10 5.94 -29.24
CA ASP A 168 -15.53 7.34 -29.38
C ASP A 168 -15.40 8.17 -28.10
N VAL A 169 -14.82 7.62 -27.03
CA VAL A 169 -14.63 8.32 -25.75
C VAL A 169 -13.42 9.26 -25.86
N THR A 170 -13.61 10.51 -25.44
CA THR A 170 -12.55 11.53 -25.34
C THR A 170 -11.61 11.24 -24.16
N VAL A 171 -10.41 11.82 -24.16
CA VAL A 171 -9.38 11.64 -23.11
C VAL A 171 -9.80 12.24 -21.76
#